data_AF-A0A367JBQ4-F1
#
_entry.id   AF-A0A367JBQ4-F1
#
_cell.length_a   1.000
_cell.length_b   1.000
_cell.length_c   1.000
_cell.angle_alpha   90.00
_cell.angle_beta   90.00
_cell.angle_gamma   90.00
#
_symmetry.space_group_name_H-M   'P 1'
#
loop_
_entity.id
_entity.type
_entity.pdbx_description
1 polymer ?
#
loop_
_entity_poly.entity_id
_entity_poly.type
_entity_poly.pdbx_seq_one_letter_code
_entity_poly.pdbx_strand_id
1 'polypeptide(L)'
;MSEADYQAQVDSLIAEKQEKFKNLFEEGYRYWSNIMSGYYEFNESTTDVLELKKITKDSLLSFYNNYIYPTSPMARTMSIHLKSQKAPVEEKPSLTAENVYSVLTALNYLDKKDISEDTFRDWVISYAGDAAQFKTELEFSQFLESKKIETGQIKTILEKIYQGPSGLSQRDHSRLPDKYEVIADLIDFRRRMPLSPAAVSVLNSVYF
;
A
#
# COMPACT_ATOMS: atom_id res chain seq x y z
N MET A 1 17.90 -4.65 3.90
CA MET A 1 18.16 -6.06 4.25
C MET A 1 19.64 -6.34 4.11
N SER A 2 20.22 -7.09 5.04
CA SER A 2 21.58 -7.63 4.87
C SER A 2 21.57 -8.75 3.82
N GLU A 3 22.74 -9.19 3.37
CA GLU A 3 22.83 -10.33 2.44
C GLU A 3 22.41 -11.65 3.11
N ALA A 4 22.71 -11.79 4.40
CA ALA A 4 22.29 -12.95 5.18
C ALA A 4 20.76 -13.03 5.30
N ASP A 5 20.10 -11.89 5.53
CA ASP A 5 18.62 -11.86 5.58
C ASP A 5 18.02 -12.23 4.22
N TYR A 6 18.61 -11.76 3.12
CA TYR A 6 18.16 -12.09 1.77
C TYR A 6 18.27 -13.60 1.51
N GLN A 7 19.43 -14.18 1.80
CA GLN A 7 19.65 -15.61 1.58
C GLN A 7 18.71 -16.45 2.45
N ALA A 8 18.45 -16.05 3.70
CA ALA A 8 17.49 -16.73 4.56
C ALA A 8 16.06 -16.72 3.98
N GLN A 9 15.64 -15.62 3.35
CA GLN A 9 14.34 -15.55 2.65
C GLN A 9 14.30 -16.47 1.42
N VAL A 10 15.38 -16.50 0.63
CA VAL A 10 15.50 -17.40 -0.53
C VAL A 10 15.43 -18.86 -0.09
N ASP A 11 16.18 -19.22 0.96
CA ASP A 11 16.21 -20.59 1.49
C ASP A 11 14.85 -21.01 2.06
N SER A 12 14.14 -20.10 2.74
CA SER A 12 12.77 -20.33 3.21
C SER A 12 11.82 -20.64 2.05
N LEU A 13 11.89 -19.86 0.96
CA LEU A 13 11.04 -20.06 -0.21
C LEU A 13 11.38 -21.37 -0.95
N ILE A 14 12.67 -21.74 -1.01
CA ILE A 14 13.10 -23.03 -1.56
C ILE A 14 12.54 -24.18 -0.73
N ALA A 15 12.61 -24.09 0.61
CA ALA A 15 12.07 -25.11 1.49
C ALA A 15 10.55 -25.30 1.31
N GLU A 16 9.80 -24.19 1.19
CA GLU A 16 8.37 -24.21 0.88
C GLU A 16 8.08 -24.88 -0.46
N LYS A 17 8.81 -24.51 -1.52
CA LYS A 17 8.66 -25.10 -2.86
C LYS A 17 9.00 -26.59 -2.92
N GLN A 18 9.87 -27.07 -2.03
CA GLN A 18 10.28 -28.48 -1.93
C GLN A 18 9.43 -29.30 -0.94
N GLU A 19 8.44 -28.70 -0.29
CA GLU A 19 7.56 -29.41 0.63
C GLU A 19 6.81 -30.53 -0.13
N LYS A 20 6.80 -31.73 0.47
CA LYS A 20 6.05 -32.86 -0.08
C LYS A 20 4.58 -32.66 0.18
N PHE A 21 3.74 -33.09 -0.76
CA PHE A 21 2.29 -33.09 -0.57
C PHE A 21 1.90 -33.88 0.67
N LYS A 22 1.02 -33.30 1.49
CA LYS A 22 0.56 -33.89 2.75
C LYS A 22 -0.45 -35.00 2.53
N ASN A 23 -1.15 -34.97 1.41
CA ASN A 23 -2.18 -35.91 1.03
C ASN A 23 -2.39 -35.94 -0.49
N LEU A 24 -3.13 -36.94 -0.96
CA LEU A 24 -3.43 -37.14 -2.39
C LEU A 24 -4.26 -35.99 -2.99
N PHE A 25 -5.06 -35.28 -2.18
CA PHE A 25 -5.87 -34.17 -2.68
C PHE A 25 -4.98 -32.99 -3.09
N GLU A 26 -3.96 -32.68 -2.28
CA GLU A 26 -2.99 -31.62 -2.57
C GLU A 26 -2.15 -31.94 -3.82
N GLU A 27 -1.68 -33.18 -3.94
CA GLU A 27 -0.98 -33.68 -5.13
C GLU A 27 -1.87 -33.60 -6.38
N GLY A 28 -3.11 -34.12 -6.27
CA GLY A 28 -4.09 -34.09 -7.34
C GLY A 28 -4.43 -32.67 -7.79
N TYR A 29 -4.61 -31.74 -6.85
CA TYR A 29 -4.86 -30.33 -7.13
C TYR A 29 -3.68 -29.67 -7.86
N ARG A 30 -2.44 -29.98 -7.47
CA ARG A 30 -1.23 -29.44 -8.10
C ARG A 30 -1.13 -29.86 -9.58
N TYR A 31 -1.37 -31.13 -9.87
CA TYR A 31 -1.39 -31.62 -11.26
C TYR A 31 -2.59 -31.08 -12.04
N TRP A 32 -3.77 -31.04 -11.42
CA TRP A 32 -4.96 -30.52 -12.07
C TRP A 32 -4.84 -29.03 -12.42
N SER A 33 -4.23 -28.22 -11.56
CA SER A 33 -3.94 -26.81 -11.84
C SER A 33 -3.08 -26.65 -13.10
N ASN A 34 -2.06 -27.50 -13.28
CA ASN A 34 -1.21 -27.51 -14.47
C ASN A 34 -1.94 -27.98 -15.75
N ILE A 35 -2.88 -28.91 -15.61
CA ILE A 35 -3.74 -29.36 -16.71
C ILE A 35 -4.71 -28.23 -17.11
N MET A 36 -5.34 -27.59 -16.14
CA MET A 36 -6.29 -26.50 -16.36
C MET A 36 -5.56 -25.30 -16.99
N SER A 37 -4.42 -24.89 -16.44
CA SER A 37 -3.66 -23.77 -16.98
C SER A 37 -3.20 -24.00 -18.43
N GLY A 38 -3.04 -25.26 -18.84
CA GLY A 38 -2.59 -25.66 -20.17
C GLY A 38 -1.07 -25.57 -20.37
N TYR A 39 -0.32 -25.19 -19.32
CA TYR A 39 1.14 -25.14 -19.36
C TYR A 39 1.77 -26.52 -19.19
N TYR A 40 1.07 -27.45 -18.52
CA TYR A 40 1.55 -28.82 -18.27
C TYR A 40 2.94 -28.89 -17.61
N GLU A 41 3.28 -27.89 -16.79
CA GLU A 41 4.57 -27.78 -16.10
C GLU A 41 4.58 -28.65 -14.84
N PHE A 42 4.51 -29.97 -15.02
CA PHE A 42 4.49 -30.91 -13.88
C PHE A 42 5.78 -30.91 -13.05
N ASN A 43 6.87 -30.37 -13.60
CA ASN A 43 8.16 -30.20 -12.93
C ASN A 43 8.38 -28.77 -12.39
N GLU A 44 7.35 -27.92 -12.35
CA GLU A 44 7.40 -26.50 -11.91
C GLU A 44 8.23 -26.32 -10.63
N SER A 45 7.96 -27.09 -9.57
CA SER A 45 8.70 -26.98 -8.29
C SER A 45 10.21 -27.18 -8.46
N THR A 46 10.64 -28.13 -9.29
CA THR A 46 12.07 -28.38 -9.52
C THR A 46 12.70 -27.25 -10.32
N THR A 47 12.02 -26.79 -11.37
CA THR A 47 12.48 -25.68 -12.22
C THR A 47 12.58 -24.38 -11.41
N ASP A 48 11.54 -24.05 -10.63
CA ASP A 48 11.49 -22.87 -9.78
C ASP A 48 12.64 -22.83 -8.78
N VAL A 49 12.93 -23.95 -8.11
CA VAL A 49 14.03 -24.03 -7.14
C VAL A 49 15.39 -23.79 -7.81
N LEU A 50 15.59 -24.29 -9.04
CA LEU A 50 16.82 -24.06 -9.80
C LEU A 50 16.97 -22.60 -10.22
N GLU A 51 15.88 -21.93 -10.58
CA GLU A 51 15.90 -20.51 -10.94
C GLU A 51 16.05 -19.60 -9.72
N LEU A 52 15.36 -19.89 -8.60
CA LEU A 52 15.46 -19.12 -7.36
C LEU A 52 16.90 -19.02 -6.86
N LYS A 53 17.69 -20.08 -6.99
CA LYS A 53 19.12 -20.10 -6.60
C LYS A 53 20.00 -19.17 -7.44
N LYS A 54 19.54 -18.72 -8.62
CA LYS A 54 20.29 -17.81 -9.50
C LYS A 54 19.94 -16.34 -9.26
N ILE A 55 18.86 -16.06 -8.53
CA ILE A 55 18.38 -14.69 -8.33
C ILE A 55 19.25 -14.00 -7.26
N THR A 56 19.94 -12.93 -7.67
CA THR A 56 20.69 -12.08 -6.75
C THR A 56 19.80 -10.98 -6.18
N LYS A 57 20.16 -10.48 -4.99
CA LYS A 57 19.47 -9.35 -4.35
C LYS A 57 19.40 -8.12 -5.26
N ASP A 58 20.49 -7.81 -5.97
CA ASP A 58 20.54 -6.66 -6.88
C ASP A 58 19.61 -6.83 -8.09
N SER A 59 19.48 -8.06 -8.59
CA SER A 59 18.53 -8.39 -9.66
C SER A 59 17.08 -8.19 -9.18
N LEU A 60 16.77 -8.64 -7.96
CA LEU A 60 15.45 -8.46 -7.36
C LEU A 60 15.12 -6.97 -7.14
N LEU A 61 16.07 -6.19 -6.64
CA LEU A 61 15.90 -4.74 -6.48
C LEU A 61 15.71 -4.04 -7.83
N SER A 62 16.45 -4.45 -8.85
CA SER A 62 16.30 -3.94 -10.21
C SER A 62 14.91 -4.28 -10.77
N PHE A 63 14.43 -5.50 -10.57
CA PHE A 63 13.08 -5.90 -10.94
C PHE A 63 12.02 -5.03 -10.25
N TYR A 64 12.13 -4.83 -8.92
CA TYR A 64 11.21 -3.99 -8.18
C TYR A 64 11.21 -2.54 -8.70
N ASN A 65 12.40 -1.95 -8.84
CA ASN A 65 12.57 -0.56 -9.30
C ASN A 65 12.03 -0.37 -10.72
N ASN A 66 12.17 -1.38 -11.59
CA ASN A 66 11.71 -1.29 -12.96
C ASN A 66 10.21 -1.58 -13.11
N TYR A 67 9.64 -2.56 -12.42
CA TYR A 67 8.28 -3.03 -12.75
C TYR A 67 7.23 -2.73 -11.69
N ILE A 68 7.63 -2.44 -10.44
CA ILE A 68 6.71 -2.25 -9.31
C ILE A 68 6.74 -0.82 -8.80
N TYR A 69 7.91 -0.17 -8.80
CA TYR A 69 8.08 1.14 -8.19
C TYR A 69 7.16 2.19 -8.87
N PRO A 70 6.38 2.98 -8.12
CA PRO A 70 5.33 3.83 -8.70
C PRO A 70 5.80 4.91 -9.67
N THR A 71 7.07 5.30 -9.60
CA THR A 71 7.64 6.30 -10.52
C THR A 71 8.26 5.68 -11.77
N SER A 72 8.32 4.35 -11.83
CA SER A 72 8.90 3.67 -12.98
C SER A 72 8.02 3.84 -14.22
N PRO A 73 8.62 4.12 -15.39
CA PRO A 73 7.89 4.17 -16.65
C PRO A 73 7.38 2.80 -17.12
N MET A 74 7.92 1.69 -16.60
CA MET A 74 7.51 0.33 -16.96
C MET A 74 6.50 -0.29 -15.98
N ALA A 75 6.19 0.40 -14.88
CA ALA A 75 5.20 -0.08 -13.92
C ALA A 75 3.82 -0.16 -14.56
N ARG A 76 3.16 -1.31 -14.40
CA ARG A 76 1.80 -1.57 -14.86
C ARG A 76 0.93 -1.86 -13.64
N THR A 77 0.08 -0.91 -13.28
CA THR A 77 -0.75 -0.99 -12.08
C THR A 77 -2.22 -0.93 -12.47
N MET A 78 -3.03 -1.82 -11.89
CA MET A 78 -4.48 -1.79 -11.99
C MET A 78 -5.05 -1.69 -10.57
N SER A 79 -5.94 -0.74 -10.36
CA SER A 79 -6.64 -0.56 -9.08
C SER A 79 -8.13 -0.73 -9.29
N ILE A 80 -8.77 -1.53 -8.43
CA ILE A 80 -10.22 -1.77 -8.46
C ILE A 80 -10.82 -1.06 -7.26
N HIS A 81 -11.62 -0.02 -7.51
CA HIS A 81 -12.24 0.79 -6.46
C HIS A 81 -13.71 0.36 -6.32
N LEU A 82 -14.04 -0.32 -5.22
CA LEU A 82 -15.40 -0.69 -4.89
C LEU A 82 -16.04 0.41 -4.03
N LYS A 83 -17.00 1.15 -4.61
CA LYS A 83 -17.70 2.22 -3.90
C LYS A 83 -18.82 1.63 -3.04
N SER A 84 -18.76 1.88 -1.73
CA SER A 84 -19.84 1.53 -0.81
C SER A 84 -21.12 2.32 -1.13
N GLN A 85 -22.28 1.68 -0.94
CA GLN A 85 -23.60 2.33 -1.02
C GLN A 85 -23.95 3.10 0.26
N LYS A 86 -23.27 2.82 1.38
CA LYS A 86 -23.45 3.55 2.63
C LYS A 86 -22.55 4.78 2.61
N ALA A 87 -23.09 5.93 3.03
CA ALA A 87 -22.27 7.09 3.32
C ALA A 87 -21.23 6.68 4.38
N PRO A 88 -19.95 7.03 4.19
CA PRO A 88 -18.98 6.86 5.26
C PRO A 88 -19.49 7.62 6.48
N VAL A 89 -19.50 6.97 7.63
CA VAL A 89 -19.62 7.70 8.89
C VAL A 89 -18.34 8.53 8.95
N GLU A 90 -18.45 9.85 8.81
CA GLU A 90 -17.34 10.75 9.05
C GLU A 90 -17.02 10.69 10.54
N GLU A 91 -16.24 9.69 10.94
CA GLU A 91 -15.60 9.70 12.23
C GLU A 91 -14.63 10.88 12.22
N LYS A 92 -14.99 11.93 12.96
CA LYS A 92 -14.06 13.02 13.22
C LYS A 92 -12.80 12.37 13.82
N PRO A 93 -11.65 12.41 13.14
CA PRO A 93 -10.42 11.87 13.67
C PRO A 93 -10.15 12.50 15.01
N SER A 94 -9.71 11.66 15.93
CA SER A 94 -9.33 12.10 17.26
C SER A 94 -8.18 13.09 17.15
N LEU A 95 -8.36 14.28 17.71
CA LEU A 95 -7.31 15.30 17.87
C LEU A 95 -6.32 14.88 18.97
N THR A 96 -5.72 13.70 18.83
CA THR A 96 -4.68 13.18 19.73
C THR A 96 -3.35 13.83 19.42
N ALA A 97 -2.49 13.95 20.43
CA ALA A 97 -1.15 14.52 20.28
C ALA A 97 -0.34 13.85 19.16
N GLU A 98 -0.45 12.53 19.01
CA GLU A 98 0.25 11.73 17.98
C GLU A 98 -0.19 12.11 16.56
N ASN A 99 -1.51 12.17 16.32
CA ASN A 99 -2.06 12.56 15.02
C ASN A 99 -1.67 14.00 14.67
N VAL A 100 -1.78 14.92 15.63
CA VAL A 100 -1.42 16.32 15.44
C VAL A 100 0.08 16.46 15.17
N TYR A 101 0.93 15.82 15.95
CA TYR A 101 2.39 15.90 15.82
C TYR A 101 2.86 15.39 14.46
N SER A 102 2.31 14.26 14.00
CA SER A 102 2.65 13.70 12.67
C SER A 102 2.28 14.66 11.54
N VAL A 103 1.11 15.31 11.60
CA VAL A 103 0.65 16.27 10.59
C VAL A 103 1.48 17.55 10.62
N LEU A 104 1.77 18.10 11.80
CA LEU A 104 2.59 19.31 11.95
C LEU A 104 4.03 19.08 11.45
N THR A 105 4.61 17.92 11.74
CA THR A 105 5.94 17.54 11.24
C THR A 105 5.92 17.37 9.72
N ALA A 106 4.89 16.72 9.16
CA ALA A 106 4.78 16.51 7.72
C ALA A 106 4.57 17.83 6.93
N LEU A 107 3.94 18.82 7.54
CA LEU A 107 3.75 20.15 6.97
C LEU A 107 4.91 21.13 7.27
N ASN A 108 5.99 20.65 7.91
CA ASN A 108 7.16 21.45 8.34
C ASN A 108 6.82 22.61 9.29
N TYR A 109 5.77 22.48 10.11
CA TYR A 109 5.50 23.42 11.21
C TYR A 109 6.31 23.06 12.48
N LEU A 110 6.75 21.81 12.59
CA LEU A 110 7.63 21.33 13.67
C LEU A 110 8.82 20.60 13.05
N ASP A 111 10.03 20.95 13.49
CA ASP A 111 11.24 20.22 13.13
C ASP A 111 11.45 19.07 14.12
N LYS A 112 11.46 17.83 13.59
CA LYS A 112 11.69 16.60 14.37
C LYS A 112 13.02 16.56 15.12
N LYS A 113 13.95 17.46 14.77
CA LYS A 113 15.26 17.63 15.44
C LYS A 113 15.18 18.48 16.69
N ASP A 114 14.21 19.39 16.75
CA ASP A 114 14.11 20.41 17.81
C ASP A 114 13.11 20.00 18.89
N ILE A 115 12.04 19.27 18.50
CA ILE A 115 10.96 18.88 19.40
C ILE A 115 10.71 17.38 19.21
N SER A 116 10.87 16.59 20.28
CA SER A 116 10.51 15.17 20.28
C SER A 116 8.99 15.00 20.43
N GLU A 117 8.48 13.85 19.98
CA GLU A 117 7.06 13.48 20.13
C GLU A 117 6.63 13.49 21.60
N ASP A 118 7.49 13.02 22.51
CA ASP A 118 7.25 13.04 23.95
C ASP A 118 7.14 14.47 24.49
N THR A 119 8.03 15.37 24.05
CA THR A 119 7.99 16.79 24.46
C THR A 119 6.72 17.47 23.98
N PHE A 120 6.28 17.16 22.77
CA PHE A 120 5.02 17.66 22.23
C PHE A 120 3.83 17.11 23.01
N ARG A 121 3.84 15.81 23.34
CA ARG A 121 2.81 15.16 24.15
C ARG A 121 2.69 15.80 25.53
N ASP A 122 3.82 16.11 26.18
CA ASP A 122 3.84 16.83 27.46
C ASP A 122 3.22 18.23 27.36
N TRP A 123 3.46 18.95 26.25
CA TRP A 123 2.80 20.24 26.01
C TRP A 123 1.29 20.11 25.84
N VAL A 124 0.83 19.07 25.15
CA VAL A 124 -0.60 18.80 24.99
C VAL A 124 -1.22 18.40 26.33
N ILE A 125 -0.53 17.59 27.15
CA ILE A 125 -1.01 17.21 28.49
C ILE A 125 -1.09 18.45 29.41
N SER A 126 -0.08 19.32 29.37
CA SER A 126 -0.08 20.57 30.14
C SER A 126 -1.21 21.53 29.74
N TYR A 127 -1.75 21.42 28.53
CA TYR A 127 -2.77 22.33 28.00
C TYR A 127 -4.19 21.73 28.04
N ALA A 128 -4.35 20.48 27.58
CA ALA A 128 -5.63 19.78 27.41
C ALA A 128 -5.92 18.74 28.52
N GLY A 129 -4.98 18.50 29.43
CA GLY A 129 -5.09 17.55 30.54
C GLY A 129 -4.60 16.12 30.20
N ASP A 130 -4.76 15.21 31.16
CA ASP A 130 -4.14 13.87 31.19
C ASP A 130 -4.41 12.96 29.97
N ALA A 131 -5.42 13.29 29.15
CA ALA A 131 -5.78 12.50 27.98
C ALA A 131 -4.90 12.76 26.73
N ALA A 132 -4.00 13.76 26.75
CA ALA A 132 -3.16 14.15 25.61
C ALA A 132 -3.96 14.32 24.29
N GLN A 133 -5.21 14.77 24.41
CA GLN A 133 -6.18 14.86 23.33
C GLN A 133 -6.99 16.14 23.49
N PHE A 134 -7.12 16.90 22.40
CA PHE A 134 -7.99 18.06 22.37
C PHE A 134 -9.45 17.62 22.29
N LYS A 135 -10.30 18.14 23.17
CA LYS A 135 -11.73 17.78 23.24
C LYS A 135 -12.54 18.50 22.17
N THR A 136 -12.09 19.68 21.74
CA THR A 136 -12.79 20.51 20.75
C THR A 136 -11.82 21.15 19.75
N GLU A 137 -12.31 21.46 18.55
CA GLU A 137 -11.56 22.21 17.52
C GLU A 137 -11.16 23.61 17.99
N LEU A 138 -11.94 24.20 18.91
CA LEU A 138 -11.64 25.51 19.51
C LEU A 138 -10.40 25.43 20.42
N GLU A 139 -10.35 24.44 21.29
CA GLU A 139 -9.20 24.18 22.18
C GLU A 139 -7.92 23.92 21.38
N PHE A 140 -8.04 23.14 20.30
CA PHE A 140 -6.94 22.92 19.36
C PHE A 140 -6.47 24.21 18.68
N SER A 141 -7.40 25.03 18.19
CA SER A 141 -7.08 26.30 17.54
C SER A 141 -6.37 27.27 18.50
N GLN A 142 -6.86 27.39 19.73
CA GLN A 142 -6.24 28.22 20.77
C GLN A 142 -4.84 27.73 21.15
N PHE A 143 -4.61 26.42 21.19
CA PHE A 143 -3.28 25.85 21.41
C PHE A 143 -2.30 26.24 20.29
N LEU A 144 -2.70 26.10 19.02
CA LEU A 144 -1.85 26.46 17.88
C LEU A 144 -1.59 27.98 17.80
N GLU A 145 -2.57 28.81 18.13
CA GLU A 145 -2.41 30.26 18.24
C GLU A 145 -1.39 30.63 19.34
N SER A 146 -1.41 29.93 20.48
CA SER A 146 -0.43 30.12 21.55
C SER A 146 1.01 29.81 21.12
N LYS A 147 1.18 28.98 20.09
CA LYS A 147 2.46 28.61 19.47
C LYS A 147 2.81 29.47 18.25
N LYS A 148 2.06 30.56 17.99
CA LYS A 148 2.26 31.51 16.89
C LYS A 148 1.99 30.95 15.49
N ILE A 149 1.08 30.00 15.35
CA ILE A 149 0.60 29.52 14.04
C ILE A 149 -0.59 30.39 13.60
N GLU A 150 -0.58 30.88 12.36
CA GLU A 150 -1.62 31.79 11.86
C GLU A 150 -2.97 31.07 11.63
N THR A 151 -4.09 31.78 11.84
CA THR A 151 -5.44 31.21 11.74
C THR A 151 -5.77 30.61 10.36
N GLY A 152 -5.16 31.12 9.28
CA GLY A 152 -5.29 30.55 7.93
C GLY A 152 -4.60 29.18 7.78
N GLN A 153 -3.54 28.94 8.55
CA GLN A 153 -2.81 27.67 8.57
C GLN A 153 -3.56 26.63 9.42
N ILE A 154 -4.22 27.04 10.51
CA ILE A 154 -5.00 26.17 11.40
C ILE A 154 -6.10 25.43 10.63
N LYS A 155 -6.83 26.12 9.75
CA LYS A 155 -7.88 25.49 8.94
C LYS A 155 -7.32 24.43 7.99
N THR A 156 -6.16 24.69 7.41
CA THR A 156 -5.45 23.75 6.53
C THR A 156 -4.95 22.53 7.33
N ILE A 157 -4.42 22.75 8.53
CA ILE A 157 -3.95 21.68 9.43
C ILE A 157 -5.13 20.80 9.86
N LEU A 158 -6.25 21.39 10.27
CA LEU A 158 -7.48 20.67 10.60
C LEU A 158 -7.94 19.81 9.44
N GLU A 159 -8.07 20.38 8.25
CA GLU A 159 -8.47 19.64 7.05
C GLU A 159 -7.54 18.45 6.76
N LYS A 160 -6.22 18.63 6.95
CA LYS A 160 -5.23 17.55 6.78
C LYS A 160 -5.33 16.47 7.85
N ILE A 161 -5.66 16.82 9.10
CA ILE A 161 -5.96 15.85 10.16
C ILE A 161 -7.23 15.05 9.79
N TYR A 162 -8.27 15.72 9.26
CA TYR A 162 -9.51 15.08 8.79
C TYR A 162 -9.30 14.11 7.63
N GLN A 163 -8.36 14.39 6.73
CA GLN A 163 -8.03 13.52 5.58
C GLN A 163 -7.19 12.28 5.95
N GLY A 164 -6.72 12.18 7.19
CA GLY A 164 -5.88 11.08 7.68
C GLY A 164 -4.49 11.02 7.01
N PRO A 165 -3.72 9.93 7.21
CA PRO A 165 -2.36 9.80 6.68
C PRO A 165 -2.26 9.95 5.15
N SER A 166 -3.33 9.59 4.44
CA SER A 166 -3.51 9.80 3.00
C SER A 166 -3.48 11.28 2.60
N GLY A 167 -4.03 12.17 3.43
CA GLY A 167 -4.03 13.62 3.19
C GLY A 167 -2.65 14.28 3.28
N LEU A 168 -1.70 13.62 3.96
CA LEU A 168 -0.30 14.07 4.05
C LEU A 168 0.52 13.76 2.80
N SER A 169 -0.04 13.00 1.86
CA SER A 169 0.60 12.74 0.59
C SER A 169 0.74 14.05 -0.20
N GLN A 170 1.96 14.33 -0.68
CA GLN A 170 2.24 15.46 -1.58
C GLN A 170 1.67 15.26 -2.99
N ARG A 171 1.15 14.06 -3.30
CA ARG A 171 0.57 13.78 -4.62
C ARG A 171 -0.84 14.36 -4.70
N ASP A 172 -1.13 14.99 -5.83
CA ASP A 172 -2.50 15.38 -6.16
C ASP A 172 -3.32 14.12 -6.45
N HIS A 173 -4.28 13.81 -5.57
CA HIS A 173 -5.20 12.68 -5.72
C HIS A 173 -6.51 13.06 -6.44
N SER A 174 -6.67 14.32 -6.84
CA SER A 174 -7.86 14.79 -7.56
C SER A 174 -7.85 14.40 -9.04
N ARG A 175 -6.68 14.06 -9.57
CA ARG A 175 -6.48 13.66 -10.96
C ARG A 175 -5.60 12.42 -11.04
N LEU A 176 -5.93 11.53 -11.95
CA LEU A 176 -5.03 10.43 -12.30
C LEU A 176 -3.83 10.99 -13.06
N PRO A 177 -2.62 10.41 -12.90
CA PRO A 177 -1.48 10.79 -13.71
C PRO A 177 -1.77 10.52 -15.21
N ASP A 178 -1.22 11.33 -16.10
CA ASP A 178 -1.53 11.35 -17.55
C ASP A 178 -1.45 9.99 -18.27
N LYS A 179 -0.70 9.03 -17.71
CA LYS A 179 -0.51 7.68 -18.28
C LYS A 179 -1.59 6.67 -17.86
N TYR A 180 -2.46 7.03 -16.93
CA TYR A 180 -3.49 6.15 -16.39
C TYR A 180 -4.85 6.54 -16.93
N GLU A 181 -5.66 5.53 -17.25
CA GLU A 181 -7.04 5.70 -17.69
C GLU A 181 -8.02 5.09 -16.69
N VAL A 182 -9.21 5.69 -16.58
CA VAL A 182 -10.32 5.09 -15.83
C VAL A 182 -11.05 4.13 -16.76
N ILE A 183 -11.13 2.87 -16.36
CA ILE A 183 -11.98 1.89 -17.01
C ILE A 183 -13.40 2.03 -16.45
N ALA A 184 -14.24 2.81 -17.15
CA ALA A 184 -15.63 3.01 -16.76
C ALA A 184 -16.55 1.87 -17.23
N ASP A 185 -16.27 1.28 -18.40
CA ASP A 185 -16.99 0.14 -18.96
C ASP A 185 -16.04 -1.03 -19.16
N LEU A 186 -16.21 -2.05 -18.32
CA LEU A 186 -15.41 -3.29 -18.35
C LEU A 186 -15.63 -4.09 -19.63
N ILE A 187 -16.83 -4.05 -20.20
CA ILE A 187 -17.18 -4.79 -21.41
C ILE A 187 -16.50 -4.16 -22.62
N ASP A 188 -16.61 -2.83 -22.76
CA ASP A 188 -15.94 -2.09 -23.82
C ASP A 188 -14.41 -2.22 -23.74
N PHE A 189 -13.85 -2.04 -22.54
CA PHE A 189 -12.41 -2.22 -22.32
C PHE A 189 -11.93 -3.61 -22.73
N ARG A 190 -12.65 -4.67 -22.30
CA ARG A 190 -12.33 -6.04 -22.67
C ARG A 190 -12.40 -6.28 -24.19
N ARG A 191 -13.33 -5.65 -24.90
CA ARG A 191 -13.45 -5.75 -26.37
C ARG A 191 -12.31 -5.09 -27.11
N ARG A 192 -11.74 -4.00 -26.56
CA ARG A 192 -10.61 -3.27 -27.15
C ARG A 192 -9.24 -3.89 -26.85
N MET A 193 -9.16 -4.78 -25.86
CA MET A 193 -7.89 -5.42 -25.52
C MET A 193 -7.40 -6.32 -26.66
N PRO A 194 -6.13 -6.19 -27.08
CA PRO A 194 -5.56 -7.08 -28.07
C PRO A 194 -5.54 -8.51 -27.53
N LEU A 195 -5.75 -9.49 -28.42
CA LEU A 195 -5.58 -10.88 -28.05
C LEU A 195 -4.13 -11.11 -27.62
N SER A 196 -3.95 -11.85 -26.53
CA SER A 196 -2.62 -12.23 -26.07
C SER A 196 -1.91 -13.01 -27.19
N PRO A 197 -0.63 -12.71 -27.47
CA PRO A 197 0.18 -13.52 -28.39
C PRO A 197 0.47 -14.92 -27.85
N ALA A 198 0.34 -15.12 -26.53
CA ALA A 198 0.44 -16.43 -25.91
C ALA A 198 -0.89 -17.18 -25.99
N ALA A 199 -0.85 -18.49 -26.19
CA ALA A 199 -2.02 -19.34 -26.10
C ALA A 199 -2.64 -19.21 -24.70
N VAL A 200 -3.82 -18.60 -24.62
CA VAL A 200 -4.60 -18.55 -23.38
C VAL A 200 -5.51 -19.78 -23.36
N SER A 201 -5.33 -20.64 -22.36
CA SER A 201 -6.20 -21.80 -22.16
C SER A 201 -7.67 -21.35 -22.12
N VAL A 202 -8.50 -21.96 -22.97
CA VAL A 202 -9.92 -21.61 -23.18
C VAL A 202 -10.79 -22.19 -22.05
N LEU A 203 -10.50 -21.85 -20.79
CA LEU A 203 -11.29 -22.36 -19.66
C LEU A 203 -12.29 -21.38 -19.08
N ASN A 204 -12.26 -20.10 -19.47
CA ASN A 204 -13.16 -19.09 -18.91
C ASN A 204 -14.38 -18.81 -19.79
N SER A 205 -15.19 -19.82 -20.09
CA SER A 205 -16.54 -19.58 -20.64
C SER A 205 -17.71 -20.26 -19.92
N VAL A 206 -17.48 -21.12 -18.92
CA VAL A 206 -18.58 -21.75 -18.19
C VAL A 206 -18.23 -21.82 -16.70
N TYR A 207 -19.23 -21.61 -15.84
CA TYR A 207 -19.25 -21.56 -14.37
C TYR A 207 -19.30 -20.14 -13.78
N PHE A 208 -20.47 -19.52 -13.98
CA PHE A 208 -21.17 -18.75 -12.94
C PHE A 208 -22.09 -19.71 -12.18
#